data_AF-A0A813JDI1-F1
#
_entry.id   AF-A0A813JDI1-F1
#
_cell.length_a   1.000
_cell.length_b   1.000
_cell.length_c   1.000
_cell.angle_alpha   90.00
_cell.angle_beta   90.00
_cell.angle_gamma   90.00
#
_symmetry.space_group_name_H-M   'P 1'
#
loop_
_entity.id
_entity.type
_entity.pdbx_description
1 polymer ?
#
loop_
_entity_poly.entity_id
_entity_poly.type
_entity_poly.pdbx_seq_one_letter_code
_entity_poly.pdbx_strand_id
1 'polypeptide(L)'
;MVSDNVADKELKPQSPEELMEMAYGAKLLATDQDQAELTPADREVAPEVFEQLAPEDGVETPPWASEQVPSVRITFLEPMTGEGGKEVTIAFRQKPLGIHLSDNPVLPVITEVGEGYEAESFGVEKGWRIKAVNGTSVMDLKTDEILHMLADSCRLLQSSSSKPPYMSLSFKELHQQVEFDFTFYRSPLGLHFAEFKGSAIVTRVDGGYEGALLGVKEAMQVTSINGANVAGLKYSEVLQLIKDSSQKLTFAGKRP
;
A
#
# COMPACT_ATOMS: atom_id res chain seq x y z
N MET A 1 -13.17 32.69 -71.14
CA MET A 1 -14.03 31.85 -70.28
C MET A 1 -13.41 30.47 -70.21
N VAL A 2 -12.62 30.18 -69.18
CA VAL A 2 -12.66 28.95 -68.35
C VAL A 2 -11.93 29.34 -67.07
N SER A 3 -12.62 29.23 -65.93
CA SER A 3 -12.09 29.46 -64.59
C SER A 3 -11.80 28.09 -63.99
N ASP A 4 -10.56 27.81 -63.60
CA ASP A 4 -10.22 26.62 -62.83
C ASP A 4 -10.13 26.95 -61.34
N ASN A 5 -10.89 26.14 -60.60
CA ASN A 5 -11.27 26.28 -59.21
C ASN A 5 -10.38 25.33 -58.40
N VAL A 6 -9.43 25.86 -57.62
CA VAL A 6 -8.58 25.05 -56.73
C VAL A 6 -9.24 25.02 -55.36
N ALA A 7 -9.84 23.87 -55.04
CA ALA A 7 -10.42 23.58 -53.73
C ALA A 7 -9.33 23.17 -52.74
N ASP A 8 -9.27 23.93 -51.63
CA ASP A 8 -8.60 23.56 -50.39
C ASP A 8 -9.15 22.22 -49.87
N LYS A 9 -8.25 21.27 -49.62
CA LYS A 9 -8.58 19.95 -49.06
C LYS A 9 -7.93 19.86 -47.69
N GLU A 10 -8.67 20.20 -46.64
CA GLU A 10 -8.29 19.92 -45.24
C GLU A 10 -8.08 18.41 -45.06
N LEU A 11 -6.83 17.98 -44.81
CA LEU A 11 -6.54 16.65 -44.31
C LEU A 11 -6.88 16.58 -42.82
N LYS A 12 -7.93 15.83 -42.47
CA LYS A 12 -8.14 15.33 -41.12
C LYS A 12 -7.40 14.00 -40.96
N PRO A 13 -6.62 13.78 -39.89
CA PRO A 13 -5.92 12.52 -39.67
C PRO A 13 -6.93 11.38 -39.50
N GLN A 14 -6.70 10.27 -40.21
CA GLN A 14 -7.59 9.11 -40.31
C GLN A 14 -6.88 7.85 -39.77
N SER A 15 -6.46 7.82 -38.50
CA SER A 15 -6.45 6.56 -37.75
C SER A 15 -6.14 6.79 -36.26
N PRO A 16 -6.68 5.95 -35.35
CA PRO A 16 -6.22 5.89 -33.97
C PRO A 16 -4.75 5.48 -33.79
N GLU A 17 -4.14 4.81 -34.78
CA GLU A 17 -2.73 4.41 -34.74
C GLU A 17 -1.77 5.62 -34.89
N GLU A 18 -2.11 6.62 -35.70
CA GLU A 18 -1.30 7.84 -35.85
C GLU A 18 -1.27 8.72 -34.57
N LEU A 19 -2.28 8.62 -33.70
CA LEU A 19 -2.28 9.27 -32.39
C LEU A 19 -1.34 8.57 -31.38
N MET A 20 -1.08 7.27 -31.57
CA MET A 20 -0.25 6.47 -30.67
C MET A 20 1.25 6.67 -30.93
N GLU A 21 1.65 6.93 -32.18
CA GLU A 21 3.04 7.25 -32.54
C GLU A 21 3.49 8.65 -32.08
N MET A 22 2.59 9.64 -32.02
CA MET A 22 2.94 10.99 -31.55
C MET A 22 3.26 11.07 -30.04
N ALA A 23 2.89 10.06 -29.25
CA ALA A 23 3.12 10.04 -27.80
C ALA A 23 4.49 9.49 -27.37
N TYR A 24 5.22 8.80 -28.25
CA TYR A 24 6.45 8.06 -27.89
C TYR A 24 7.77 8.76 -28.26
N GLY A 25 7.74 9.98 -28.80
CA GLY A 25 8.88 10.62 -29.44
C GLY A 25 9.44 11.87 -28.77
N ALA A 26 9.55 11.98 -27.44
CA ALA A 26 10.36 13.05 -26.81
C ALA A 26 10.58 12.87 -25.30
N LYS A 27 11.71 12.28 -24.88
CA LYS A 27 12.57 12.76 -23.76
C LYS A 27 13.72 11.79 -23.49
N LEU A 28 14.85 12.06 -24.13
CA LEU A 28 16.18 11.61 -23.72
C LEU A 28 17.07 12.85 -23.81
N LEU A 29 17.75 13.16 -22.69
CA LEU A 29 19.02 13.89 -22.52
C LEU A 29 18.99 14.98 -21.42
N ALA A 30 20.05 14.91 -20.59
CA ALA A 30 20.67 15.95 -19.75
C ALA A 30 19.92 16.33 -18.44
N THR A 31 20.56 16.50 -17.28
CA THR A 31 21.96 16.84 -16.98
C THR A 31 22.27 16.60 -15.48
N ASP A 32 23.54 16.26 -15.19
CA ASP A 32 24.43 16.79 -14.13
C ASP A 32 23.91 16.98 -12.69
N GLN A 33 24.48 16.23 -11.73
CA GLN A 33 25.62 16.61 -10.88
C GLN A 33 25.30 17.77 -9.93
N ASP A 34 24.99 17.43 -8.68
CA ASP A 34 25.35 18.26 -7.53
C ASP A 34 25.60 17.35 -6.31
N GLN A 35 26.89 17.10 -6.06
CA GLN A 35 27.38 16.58 -4.79
C GLN A 35 27.62 17.79 -3.88
N ALA A 36 26.79 17.95 -2.85
CA ALA A 36 27.12 18.81 -1.72
C ALA A 36 27.81 17.95 -0.65
N GLU A 37 29.12 18.13 -0.51
CA GLU A 37 29.91 17.70 0.65
C GLU A 37 29.36 18.38 1.92
N LEU A 38 28.87 17.58 2.86
CA LEU A 38 28.64 18.03 4.24
C LEU A 38 29.88 17.67 5.07
N THR A 39 30.52 18.69 5.60
CA THR A 39 31.61 18.56 6.57
C THR A 39 31.06 18.13 7.93
N PRO A 40 31.66 17.14 8.62
CA PRO A 40 31.36 16.84 10.01
C PRO A 40 32.30 17.66 10.90
N ALA A 41 31.84 18.81 11.39
CA ALA A 41 32.51 19.57 12.44
C ALA A 41 31.71 19.45 13.74
N ASP A 42 32.32 18.73 14.69
CA ASP A 42 32.31 19.02 16.13
C ASP A 42 30.95 19.32 16.77
N ARG A 43 30.31 18.25 17.24
CA ARG A 43 29.39 18.35 18.39
C ARG A 43 29.81 17.36 19.46
N GLU A 44 30.87 17.74 20.17
CA GLU A 44 31.30 17.15 21.43
C GLU A 44 30.23 17.47 22.49
N VAL A 45 29.26 16.56 22.66
CA VAL A 45 28.29 16.64 23.75
C VAL A 45 28.87 15.88 24.94
N ALA A 46 29.15 16.63 26.00
CA ALA A 46 29.61 16.13 27.29
C ALA A 46 28.67 15.02 27.82
N PRO A 47 29.21 14.00 28.51
CA PRO A 47 28.39 12.97 29.14
C PRO A 47 27.62 13.59 30.32
N GLU A 48 26.31 13.75 30.18
CA GLU A 48 25.41 13.90 31.32
C GLU A 48 25.47 12.62 32.14
N VAL A 49 26.05 12.74 33.33
CA VAL A 49 26.04 11.74 34.37
C VAL A 49 24.59 11.60 34.85
N PHE A 50 23.84 10.69 34.24
CA PHE A 50 22.59 10.21 34.82
C PHE A 50 22.94 9.37 36.04
N GLU A 51 22.76 10.00 37.20
CA GLU A 51 22.78 9.38 38.51
C GLU A 51 21.79 8.20 38.50
N GLN A 52 22.33 6.98 38.49
CA GLN A 52 21.56 5.75 38.63
C GLN A 52 20.87 5.78 40.00
N LEU A 53 19.62 6.26 40.01
CA LEU A 53 18.70 5.98 41.10
C LEU A 53 18.52 4.47 41.14
N ALA A 54 19.06 3.86 42.19
CA ALA A 54 18.86 2.46 42.49
C ALA A 54 17.35 2.15 42.49
N PRO A 55 16.93 0.99 41.97
CA PRO A 55 15.53 0.60 42.02
C PRO A 55 15.15 0.42 43.50
N GLU A 56 14.29 1.31 43.99
CA GLU A 56 13.63 1.18 45.29
C GLU A 56 12.85 -0.14 45.29
N ASP A 57 13.35 -1.10 46.08
CA ASP A 57 12.70 -2.37 46.35
C ASP A 57 11.27 -2.14 46.87
N GLY A 58 10.28 -2.75 46.21
CA GLY A 58 8.99 -3.00 46.83
C GLY A 58 7.78 -2.22 46.31
N VAL A 59 7.74 -1.79 45.05
CA VAL A 59 6.45 -1.44 44.43
C VAL A 59 5.70 -2.74 44.14
N GLU A 60 4.85 -3.17 45.09
CA GLU A 60 3.83 -4.19 44.85
C GLU A 60 3.03 -3.79 43.60
N THR A 61 3.19 -4.57 42.53
CA THR A 61 2.38 -4.39 41.32
C THR A 61 0.91 -4.59 41.70
N PRO A 62 0.03 -3.62 41.41
CA PRO A 62 -1.36 -3.72 41.78
C PRO A 62 -2.02 -5.00 41.22
N PRO A 63 -2.87 -5.71 42.00
CA PRO A 63 -3.48 -6.97 41.58
C PRO A 63 -4.45 -6.87 40.39
N TRP A 64 -4.72 -5.66 39.89
CA TRP A 64 -5.44 -5.45 38.63
C TRP A 64 -4.54 -5.50 37.38
N ALA A 65 -3.21 -5.56 37.55
CA ALA A 65 -2.23 -5.58 36.47
C ALA A 65 -2.16 -6.91 35.68
N SER A 66 -3.11 -7.83 35.85
CA SER A 66 -3.15 -9.11 35.13
C SER A 66 -4.42 -9.33 34.31
N GLU A 67 -5.08 -8.26 33.84
CA GLU A 67 -6.04 -8.42 32.76
C GLU A 67 -5.25 -8.77 31.49
N GLN A 68 -5.11 -10.07 31.22
CA GLN A 68 -4.42 -10.62 30.06
C GLN A 68 -5.21 -10.27 28.80
N VAL A 69 -5.07 -9.02 28.34
CA VAL A 69 -5.62 -8.60 27.06
C VAL A 69 -5.03 -9.54 25.99
N PRO A 70 -5.87 -10.20 25.17
CA PRO A 70 -5.40 -11.08 24.12
C PRO A 70 -4.35 -10.38 23.27
N SER A 71 -3.21 -11.02 23.07
CA SER A 71 -2.13 -10.48 22.24
C SER A 71 -1.46 -11.59 21.42
N VAL A 72 -1.00 -11.26 20.22
CA VAL A 72 -0.15 -12.12 19.40
C VAL A 72 1.25 -11.54 19.44
N ARG A 73 2.23 -12.35 19.86
CA ARG A 73 3.64 -11.96 19.87
C ARG A 73 4.31 -12.45 18.60
N ILE A 74 4.87 -11.56 17.82
CA ILE A 74 5.64 -11.92 16.62
C ILE A 74 7.08 -11.47 16.84
N THR A 75 8.00 -12.41 16.69
CA THR A 75 9.44 -12.14 16.68
C THR A 75 9.87 -11.93 15.25
N PHE A 76 10.36 -10.74 14.96
CA PHE A 76 10.91 -10.33 13.68
C PHE A 76 12.44 -10.31 13.71
N LEU A 77 13.02 -10.49 12.53
CA LEU A 77 14.42 -10.23 12.24
C LEU A 77 14.51 -8.99 11.36
N GLU A 78 15.20 -7.96 11.83
CA GLU A 78 15.47 -6.76 11.04
C GLU A 78 16.29 -7.10 9.77
N PRO A 79 16.08 -6.39 8.64
CA PRO A 79 16.85 -6.59 7.43
C PRO A 79 18.34 -6.33 7.72
N MET A 80 19.19 -7.28 7.34
CA MET A 80 20.63 -7.18 7.62
C MET A 80 21.25 -6.04 6.82
N THR A 81 21.59 -4.95 7.51
CA THR A 81 22.53 -3.93 7.03
C THR A 81 23.97 -4.19 7.51
N GLY A 82 24.23 -5.30 8.21
CA GLY A 82 25.53 -5.67 8.79
C GLY A 82 25.52 -7.02 9.55
N GLU A 83 26.41 -7.18 10.54
CA GLU A 83 26.59 -8.41 11.34
C GLU A 83 25.33 -8.82 12.12
N GLY A 84 24.49 -9.67 11.53
CA GLY A 84 23.36 -10.34 12.20
C GLY A 84 22.16 -9.42 12.44
N GLY A 85 21.05 -9.67 11.74
CA GLY A 85 19.81 -8.92 11.95
C GLY A 85 19.33 -9.01 13.40
N LYS A 86 19.03 -7.86 14.01
CA LYS A 86 18.53 -7.77 15.37
C LYS A 86 17.14 -8.44 15.48
N GLU A 87 16.93 -9.18 16.57
CA GLU A 87 15.64 -9.77 16.88
C GLU A 87 14.77 -8.79 17.67
N VAL A 88 13.56 -8.54 17.18
CA VAL A 88 12.57 -7.66 17.82
C VAL A 88 11.28 -8.44 18.00
N THR A 89 10.79 -8.54 19.24
CA THR A 89 9.50 -9.18 19.54
C THR A 89 8.45 -8.13 19.84
N ILE A 90 7.38 -8.11 19.05
CA ILE A 90 6.28 -7.14 19.16
C ILE A 90 5.00 -7.88 19.54
N ALA A 91 4.24 -7.31 20.48
CA ALA A 91 2.97 -7.84 20.94
C ALA A 91 1.81 -7.03 20.33
N PHE A 92 1.15 -7.62 19.33
CA PHE A 92 -0.02 -7.07 18.68
C PHE A 92 -1.27 -7.35 19.49
N ARG A 93 -2.14 -6.36 19.65
CA ARG A 93 -3.40 -6.44 20.40
C ARG A 93 -4.61 -6.25 19.50
N GLN A 94 -4.40 -5.83 18.25
CA GLN A 94 -5.45 -5.48 17.32
C GLN A 94 -5.33 -6.25 16.02
N LYS A 95 -6.48 -6.53 15.39
CA LYS A 95 -6.56 -7.04 14.02
C LYS A 95 -7.25 -6.03 13.09
N PRO A 96 -6.84 -5.98 11.80
CA PRO A 96 -5.74 -6.74 11.20
C PRO A 96 -4.37 -6.15 11.60
N LEU A 97 -3.31 -6.96 11.47
CA LEU A 97 -1.95 -6.56 11.86
C LEU A 97 -1.35 -5.47 10.96
N GLY A 98 -1.80 -5.42 9.70
CA GLY A 98 -1.28 -4.48 8.70
C GLY A 98 0.07 -4.86 8.11
N ILE A 99 0.34 -6.16 7.91
CA ILE A 99 1.57 -6.66 7.28
C ILE A 99 1.23 -7.50 6.06
N HIS A 100 1.98 -7.32 4.97
CA HIS A 100 1.96 -8.19 3.80
C HIS A 100 3.25 -9.00 3.73
N LEU A 101 3.15 -10.28 3.39
CA LEU A 101 4.30 -11.19 3.34
C LEU A 101 4.57 -11.62 1.91
N SER A 102 5.85 -11.68 1.53
CA SER A 102 6.29 -12.36 0.31
C SER A 102 6.29 -13.88 0.52
N ASP A 103 6.04 -14.62 -0.55
CA ASP A 103 6.40 -16.03 -0.60
C ASP A 103 7.93 -16.17 -0.74
N ASN A 104 8.61 -16.53 0.35
CA ASN A 104 10.06 -16.68 0.40
C ASN A 104 10.42 -18.05 0.96
N PRO A 105 11.30 -18.82 0.30
CA PRO A 105 11.59 -20.21 0.68
C PRO A 105 12.36 -20.37 1.99
N VAL A 106 12.89 -19.29 2.57
CA VAL A 106 13.67 -19.32 3.81
C VAL A 106 12.88 -18.77 5.00
N LEU A 107 12.44 -17.51 4.92
CA LEU A 107 11.56 -16.88 5.92
C LEU A 107 10.70 -15.84 5.21
N PRO A 108 9.38 -15.76 5.51
CA PRO A 108 8.52 -14.73 4.95
C PRO A 108 9.05 -13.33 5.25
N VAL A 109 9.24 -12.54 4.20
CA VAL A 109 9.70 -11.16 4.29
C VAL A 109 8.49 -10.24 4.23
N ILE A 110 8.45 -9.22 5.07
CA ILE A 110 7.44 -8.18 5.01
C ILE A 110 7.67 -7.35 3.75
N THR A 111 6.72 -7.41 2.82
CA THR A 111 6.77 -6.66 1.56
C THR A 111 6.20 -5.26 1.72
N GLU A 112 5.24 -5.11 2.63
CA GLU A 112 4.52 -3.86 2.88
C GLU A 112 3.96 -3.86 4.31
N VAL A 113 3.99 -2.68 4.92
CA VAL A 113 3.32 -2.39 6.19
C VAL A 113 2.25 -1.36 5.89
N GLY A 114 1.01 -1.68 6.23
CA GLY A 114 -0.12 -0.80 5.99
C GLY A 114 -0.08 0.41 6.92
N GLU A 115 -0.32 1.58 6.36
CA GLU A 115 -0.43 2.83 7.11
C GLU A 115 -1.68 2.82 8.01
N GLY A 116 -1.55 3.31 9.23
CA GLY A 116 -2.62 3.34 10.25
C GLY A 116 -2.87 2.00 10.94
N TYR A 117 -2.04 0.98 10.71
CA TYR A 117 -2.11 -0.28 11.43
C TYR A 117 -1.11 -0.38 12.58
N GLU A 118 -1.34 -1.37 13.44
CA GLU A 118 -0.53 -1.59 14.64
C GLU A 118 0.94 -1.91 14.29
N ALA A 119 1.20 -2.58 13.16
CA ALA A 119 2.55 -2.84 12.68
C ALA A 119 3.35 -1.56 12.39
N GLU A 120 2.73 -0.56 11.75
CA GLU A 120 3.38 0.74 11.53
C GLU A 120 3.63 1.45 12.87
N SER A 121 2.66 1.42 13.77
CA SER A 121 2.79 2.07 15.10
C SER A 121 3.91 1.47 15.95
N PHE A 122 4.26 0.20 15.72
CA PHE A 122 5.39 -0.47 16.36
C PHE A 122 6.71 -0.37 15.57
N GLY A 123 6.74 0.37 14.46
CA GLY A 123 7.95 0.57 13.66
C GLY A 123 8.38 -0.68 12.88
N VAL A 124 7.44 -1.57 12.57
CA VAL A 124 7.72 -2.69 11.66
C VAL A 124 7.95 -2.10 10.26
N GLU A 125 9.01 -2.54 9.59
CA GLU A 125 9.36 -2.03 8.26
C GLU A 125 9.38 -3.13 7.19
N LYS A 126 9.30 -2.69 5.93
CA LYS A 126 9.55 -3.55 4.77
C LYS A 126 10.95 -4.17 4.87
N GLY A 127 11.05 -5.46 4.57
CA GLY A 127 12.30 -6.22 4.60
C GLY A 127 12.53 -7.00 5.90
N TRP A 128 11.76 -6.73 6.96
CA TRP A 128 11.78 -7.54 8.18
C TRP A 128 11.29 -8.96 7.88
N ARG A 129 11.81 -9.96 8.60
CA ARG A 129 11.41 -11.38 8.43
C ARG A 129 10.74 -11.91 9.68
N ILE A 130 9.71 -12.73 9.53
CA ILE A 130 9.06 -13.38 10.68
C ILE A 130 9.89 -14.61 11.10
N LYS A 131 10.36 -14.64 12.34
CA LYS A 131 11.11 -15.77 12.93
C LYS A 131 10.25 -16.66 13.81
N ALA A 132 9.32 -16.07 14.57
CA ALA A 132 8.44 -16.82 15.46
C ALA A 132 7.08 -16.13 15.67
N VAL A 133 6.04 -16.93 15.91
CA VAL A 133 4.70 -16.48 16.30
C VAL A 133 4.31 -17.15 17.61
N ASN A 134 4.00 -16.35 18.63
CA ASN A 134 3.71 -16.79 20.00
C ASN A 134 4.78 -17.72 20.59
N GLY A 135 6.06 -17.46 20.26
CA GLY A 135 7.20 -18.29 20.68
C GLY A 135 7.41 -19.56 19.86
N THR A 136 6.51 -19.88 18.91
CA THR A 136 6.68 -21.00 17.97
C THR A 136 7.53 -20.54 16.79
N SER A 137 8.69 -21.15 16.60
CA SER A 137 9.55 -20.90 15.43
C SER A 137 8.81 -21.22 14.13
N VAL A 138 9.00 -20.38 13.10
CA VAL A 138 8.40 -20.59 11.77
C VAL A 138 9.41 -20.98 10.69
N MET A 139 10.68 -21.23 11.05
CA MET A 139 11.77 -21.54 10.11
C MET A 139 11.48 -22.73 9.18
N ASP A 140 10.71 -23.71 9.65
CA ASP A 140 10.41 -24.95 8.92
C ASP A 140 9.00 -24.99 8.31
N LEU A 141 8.27 -23.86 8.37
CA LEU A 141 6.89 -23.75 7.90
C LEU A 141 6.81 -23.04 6.54
N LYS A 142 5.84 -23.44 5.72
CA LYS A 142 5.53 -22.74 4.47
C LYS A 142 4.80 -21.43 4.75
N THR A 143 4.90 -20.48 3.82
CA THR A 143 4.20 -19.18 3.90
C THR A 143 2.71 -19.33 4.24
N ASP A 144 2.00 -20.26 3.59
CA ASP A 144 0.57 -20.53 3.84
C ASP A 144 0.28 -21.03 5.26
N GLU A 145 1.15 -21.89 5.81
CA GLU A 145 1.01 -22.41 7.17
C GLU A 145 1.25 -21.30 8.21
N ILE A 146 2.18 -20.39 7.92
CA ILE A 146 2.47 -19.21 8.74
C ILE A 146 1.29 -18.25 8.69
N LEU A 147 0.70 -18.01 7.52
CA LEU A 147 -0.51 -17.19 7.37
C LEU A 147 -1.69 -17.79 8.15
N HIS A 148 -1.87 -19.12 8.09
CA HIS A 148 -2.90 -19.79 8.88
C HIS A 148 -2.64 -19.65 10.39
N MET A 149 -1.39 -19.83 10.83
CA MET A 149 -0.98 -19.65 12.23
C MET A 149 -1.21 -18.21 12.72
N LEU A 150 -0.89 -17.21 11.88
CA LEU A 150 -1.15 -15.80 12.18
C LEU A 150 -2.65 -15.51 12.24
N ALA A 151 -3.44 -16.03 11.29
CA ALA A 151 -4.89 -15.86 11.28
C ALA A 151 -5.55 -16.47 12.53
N ASP A 152 -5.15 -17.69 12.91
CA ASP A 152 -5.63 -18.37 14.11
C ASP A 152 -5.23 -17.62 15.38
N SER A 153 -3.96 -17.19 15.47
CA SER A 153 -3.45 -16.43 16.61
C SER A 153 -4.18 -15.09 16.76
N CYS A 154 -4.50 -14.44 15.64
CA CYS A 154 -5.21 -13.16 15.64
C CYS A 154 -6.71 -13.29 15.95
N ARG A 155 -7.27 -14.50 16.01
CA ARG A 155 -8.72 -14.71 16.16
C ARG A 155 -9.28 -14.01 17.39
N LEU A 156 -8.54 -14.04 18.50
CA LEU A 156 -8.92 -13.46 19.80
C LEU A 156 -8.58 -11.97 19.96
N LEU A 157 -7.87 -11.37 19.00
CA LEU A 157 -7.55 -9.95 19.05
C LEU A 157 -8.80 -9.10 18.85
N GLN A 158 -8.80 -7.94 19.51
CA GLN A 158 -9.83 -6.94 19.28
C GLN A 158 -9.72 -6.47 17.83
N SER A 159 -10.84 -6.48 17.09
CA SER A 159 -10.86 -5.76 15.83
C SER A 159 -10.65 -4.29 16.16
N SER A 160 -9.64 -3.64 15.58
CA SER A 160 -9.53 -2.19 15.74
C SER A 160 -10.82 -1.59 15.16
N SER A 161 -11.63 -0.94 16.00
CA SER A 161 -12.83 -0.24 15.51
C SER A 161 -12.43 0.98 14.67
N SER A 162 -11.18 1.42 14.79
CA SER A 162 -10.49 2.34 13.90
C SER A 162 -9.79 1.57 12.78
N LYS A 163 -10.53 0.85 11.94
CA LYS A 163 -9.96 0.48 10.64
C LYS A 163 -9.57 1.79 9.95
N PRO A 164 -8.33 1.96 9.47
CA PRO A 164 -8.06 3.04 8.56
C PRO A 164 -9.10 2.96 7.44
N PRO A 165 -9.71 4.10 7.07
CA PRO A 165 -10.74 4.11 6.04
C PRO A 165 -10.14 3.49 4.78
N TYR A 166 -10.80 2.46 4.27
CA TYR A 166 -10.43 1.76 3.06
C TYR A 166 -11.59 1.77 2.07
N MET A 167 -11.26 1.54 0.82
CA MET A 167 -12.21 1.44 -0.27
C MET A 167 -11.85 0.21 -1.09
N SER A 168 -12.82 -0.64 -1.42
CA SER A 168 -12.59 -1.72 -2.38
C SER A 168 -13.21 -1.40 -3.73
N LEU A 169 -12.49 -1.71 -4.80
CA LEU A 169 -12.99 -1.69 -6.17
C LEU A 169 -12.79 -3.07 -6.79
N SER A 170 -13.88 -3.61 -7.33
CA SER A 170 -13.85 -4.81 -8.15
C SER A 170 -13.86 -4.41 -9.61
N PHE A 171 -13.01 -5.04 -10.41
CA PHE A 171 -12.93 -4.80 -11.84
C PHE A 171 -12.99 -6.08 -12.64
N LYS A 172 -13.41 -5.99 -13.89
CA LYS A 172 -13.23 -7.04 -14.89
C LYS A 172 -12.54 -6.49 -16.13
N GLU A 173 -11.77 -7.31 -16.82
CA GLU A 173 -11.30 -6.95 -18.15
C GLU A 173 -12.42 -7.13 -19.18
N LEU A 174 -12.49 -6.28 -20.22
CA LEU A 174 -13.57 -6.28 -21.21
C LEU A 174 -13.81 -7.63 -21.91
N HIS A 175 -12.79 -8.48 -21.98
CA HIS A 175 -12.84 -9.79 -22.63
C HIS A 175 -12.76 -10.96 -21.65
N GLN A 176 -12.60 -10.71 -20.36
CA GLN A 176 -12.46 -11.75 -19.34
C GLN A 176 -13.68 -11.73 -18.40
N GLN A 177 -14.10 -12.93 -17.99
CA GLN A 177 -15.17 -13.11 -16.98
C GLN A 177 -14.61 -13.11 -15.55
N VAL A 178 -13.30 -12.91 -15.37
CA VAL A 178 -12.64 -12.90 -14.07
C VAL A 178 -12.75 -11.49 -13.49
N GLU A 179 -13.22 -11.42 -12.25
CA GLU A 179 -13.19 -10.19 -11.45
C GLU A 179 -11.93 -10.14 -10.58
N PHE A 180 -11.37 -8.94 -10.44
CA PHE A 180 -10.21 -8.63 -9.62
C PHE A 180 -10.62 -7.63 -8.55
N ASP A 181 -10.35 -7.96 -7.29
CA ASP A 181 -10.65 -7.10 -6.15
C ASP A 181 -9.38 -6.38 -5.69
N PHE A 182 -9.45 -5.05 -5.63
CA PHE A 182 -8.36 -4.22 -5.11
C PHE A 182 -8.87 -3.41 -3.92
N THR A 183 -8.07 -3.35 -2.86
CA THR A 183 -8.37 -2.57 -1.66
C THR A 183 -7.39 -1.40 -1.57
N PHE A 184 -7.95 -0.20 -1.55
CA PHE A 184 -7.25 1.07 -1.48
C PHE A 184 -7.34 1.60 -0.05
N TYR A 185 -6.21 2.01 0.49
CA TYR A 185 -6.11 2.66 1.80
C TYR A 185 -5.77 4.14 1.68
N ARG A 186 -5.41 4.61 0.48
CA ARG A 186 -4.91 5.97 0.25
C ARG A 186 -5.62 6.69 -0.90
N SER A 187 -5.66 8.01 -0.79
CA SER A 187 -6.11 8.92 -1.84
C SER A 187 -4.97 9.86 -2.27
N PRO A 188 -4.86 10.22 -3.55
CA PRO A 188 -5.71 9.82 -4.67
C PRO A 188 -5.38 8.42 -5.20
N LEU A 189 -6.37 7.76 -5.82
CA LEU A 189 -6.23 6.39 -6.33
C LEU A 189 -5.28 6.29 -7.55
N GLY A 190 -5.04 7.41 -8.25
CA GLY A 190 -4.26 7.43 -9.49
C GLY A 190 -4.97 6.77 -10.69
N LEU A 191 -6.31 6.70 -10.67
CA LEU A 191 -7.11 6.08 -11.71
C LEU A 191 -7.91 7.15 -12.46
N HIS A 192 -7.83 7.12 -13.79
CA HIS A 192 -8.67 7.92 -14.68
C HIS A 192 -9.74 7.04 -15.29
N PHE A 193 -10.96 7.55 -15.36
CA PHE A 193 -12.10 6.82 -15.89
C PHE A 193 -12.69 7.52 -17.10
N ALA A 194 -13.27 6.73 -18.01
CA ALA A 194 -14.20 7.20 -19.03
C ALA A 194 -15.43 6.29 -19.10
N GLU A 195 -16.49 6.82 -19.70
CA GLU A 195 -17.71 6.05 -19.96
C GLU A 195 -17.54 5.21 -21.23
N PHE A 196 -17.85 3.92 -21.13
CA PHE A 196 -17.98 3.03 -22.28
C PHE A 196 -19.18 2.11 -22.07
N LYS A 197 -20.15 2.19 -23.00
CA LYS A 197 -21.42 1.44 -22.94
C LYS A 197 -22.12 1.56 -21.58
N GLY A 198 -22.14 2.78 -21.00
CA GLY A 198 -22.77 3.05 -19.72
C GLY A 198 -21.98 2.59 -18.49
N SER A 199 -20.75 2.09 -18.65
CA SER A 199 -19.90 1.61 -17.56
C SER A 199 -18.65 2.47 -17.40
N ALA A 200 -18.14 2.59 -16.17
CA ALA A 200 -16.86 3.26 -15.91
C ALA A 200 -15.69 2.31 -16.22
N ILE A 201 -14.80 2.74 -17.11
CA ILE A 201 -13.60 2.00 -17.50
C ILE A 201 -12.35 2.81 -17.19
N VAL A 202 -11.33 2.16 -16.66
CA VAL A 202 -10.01 2.76 -16.42
C VAL A 202 -9.36 3.08 -17.76
N THR A 203 -9.13 4.36 -18.05
CA THR A 203 -8.46 4.81 -19.28
C THR A 203 -6.98 5.08 -19.09
N ARG A 204 -6.56 5.34 -17.86
CA ARG A 204 -5.17 5.62 -17.51
C ARG A 204 -4.93 5.33 -16.04
N VAL A 205 -3.75 4.81 -15.73
CA VAL A 205 -3.26 4.59 -14.36
C VAL A 205 -1.99 5.40 -14.15
N ASP A 206 -2.00 6.35 -13.22
CA ASP A 206 -0.84 7.19 -12.93
C ASP A 206 0.18 6.43 -12.07
N GLY A 207 1.43 6.38 -12.54
CA GLY A 207 2.52 5.77 -11.81
C GLY A 207 2.81 6.46 -10.47
N GLY A 208 3.14 5.67 -9.45
CA GLY A 208 3.45 6.17 -8.11
C GLY A 208 2.22 6.38 -7.20
N TYR A 209 1.02 6.04 -7.67
CA TYR A 209 -0.20 5.97 -6.87
C TYR A 209 -0.61 4.53 -6.60
N GLU A 210 -1.53 4.36 -5.65
CA GLU A 210 -1.95 3.03 -5.16
C GLU A 210 -2.56 2.16 -6.25
N GLY A 211 -3.30 2.73 -7.21
CA GLY A 211 -3.83 1.99 -8.36
C GLY A 211 -2.76 1.30 -9.20
N ALA A 212 -1.61 1.96 -9.42
CA ALA A 212 -0.47 1.36 -10.13
C ALA A 212 0.20 0.27 -9.28
N LEU A 213 0.37 0.51 -7.97
CA LEU A 213 1.03 -0.42 -7.06
C LEU A 213 0.22 -1.72 -6.89
N LEU A 214 -1.10 -1.61 -6.85
CA LEU A 214 -2.02 -2.74 -6.78
C LEU A 214 -2.15 -3.49 -8.10
N GLY A 215 -1.61 -2.96 -9.21
CA GLY A 215 -1.64 -3.61 -10.52
C GLY A 215 -2.96 -3.44 -11.27
N VAL A 216 -3.73 -2.39 -10.98
CA VAL A 216 -4.88 -1.99 -11.80
C VAL A 216 -4.37 -1.62 -13.20
N LYS A 217 -5.06 -2.09 -14.24
CA LYS A 217 -4.68 -1.87 -15.63
C LYS A 217 -5.70 -1.02 -16.37
N GLU A 218 -5.24 -0.38 -17.44
CA GLU A 218 -6.13 0.26 -18.42
C GLU A 218 -7.08 -0.78 -19.03
N ALA A 219 -8.24 -0.30 -19.51
CA ALA A 219 -9.35 -1.10 -20.03
C ALA A 219 -10.07 -2.02 -19.02
N MET A 220 -9.74 -1.93 -17.72
CA MET A 220 -10.52 -2.57 -16.65
C MET A 220 -11.83 -1.82 -16.41
N GLN A 221 -12.95 -2.54 -16.40
CA GLN A 221 -14.29 -2.03 -16.12
C GLN A 221 -14.62 -2.20 -14.63
N VAL A 222 -15.09 -1.14 -13.97
CA VAL A 222 -15.57 -1.20 -12.59
C VAL A 222 -16.87 -2.03 -12.51
N THR A 223 -16.91 -3.01 -11.61
CA THR A 223 -18.08 -3.88 -11.37
C THR A 223 -18.68 -3.72 -9.98
N SER A 224 -17.86 -3.43 -8.97
CA SER A 224 -18.32 -3.16 -7.62
C SER A 224 -17.49 -2.09 -6.90
N ILE A 225 -18.12 -1.40 -5.95
CA ILE A 225 -17.50 -0.43 -5.05
C ILE A 225 -17.88 -0.81 -3.62
N ASN A 226 -16.91 -1.08 -2.74
CA ASN A 226 -17.15 -1.49 -1.36
C ASN A 226 -18.08 -2.71 -1.23
N GLY A 227 -17.99 -3.64 -2.18
CA GLY A 227 -18.85 -4.82 -2.27
C GLY A 227 -20.26 -4.56 -2.82
N ALA A 228 -20.62 -3.31 -3.13
CA ALA A 228 -21.87 -2.97 -3.80
C ALA A 228 -21.70 -3.04 -5.33
N ASN A 229 -22.48 -3.89 -5.99
CA ASN A 229 -22.49 -4.01 -7.44
C ASN A 229 -23.00 -2.71 -8.08
N VAL A 230 -22.29 -2.21 -9.10
CA VAL A 230 -22.62 -0.95 -9.78
C VAL A 230 -23.28 -1.12 -11.15
N ALA A 231 -23.64 -2.35 -11.53
CA ALA A 231 -24.32 -2.64 -12.78
C ALA A 231 -25.68 -1.90 -12.86
N GLY A 232 -25.89 -1.20 -13.98
CA GLY A 232 -27.11 -0.42 -14.21
C GLY A 232 -27.09 1.00 -13.61
N LEU A 233 -26.08 1.36 -12.82
CA LEU A 233 -25.86 2.75 -12.41
C LEU A 233 -25.31 3.56 -13.58
N LYS A 234 -25.62 4.86 -13.61
CA LYS A 234 -25.05 5.76 -14.62
C LYS A 234 -23.57 6.02 -14.32
N TYR A 235 -22.78 6.28 -15.36
CA TYR A 235 -21.37 6.62 -15.22
C TYR A 235 -21.10 7.73 -14.18
N SER A 236 -21.92 8.79 -14.17
CA SER A 236 -21.81 9.88 -13.19
C SER A 236 -22.04 9.44 -11.75
N GLU A 237 -22.95 8.48 -11.52
CA GLU A 237 -23.25 7.95 -10.18
C GLU A 237 -22.10 7.08 -9.68
N VAL A 238 -21.54 6.24 -10.57
CA VAL A 238 -20.34 5.43 -10.27
C VAL A 238 -19.17 6.33 -9.89
N LEU A 239 -18.90 7.39 -10.67
CA LEU A 239 -17.84 8.35 -10.32
C LEU A 239 -18.07 9.05 -8.99
N GLN A 240 -19.31 9.44 -8.70
CA GLN A 240 -19.64 10.08 -7.43
C GLN A 240 -19.41 9.13 -6.26
N LEU A 241 -19.82 7.86 -6.37
CA LEU A 241 -19.56 6.83 -5.37
C LEU A 241 -18.06 6.59 -5.14
N ILE A 242 -17.26 6.57 -6.22
CA ILE A 242 -15.81 6.45 -6.13
C ILE A 242 -15.21 7.66 -5.41
N LYS A 243 -15.67 8.87 -5.76
CA LYS A 243 -15.19 10.11 -5.16
C LYS A 243 -15.55 10.20 -3.67
N ASP A 244 -16.79 9.90 -3.30
CA ASP A 244 -17.28 9.97 -1.92
C ASP A 244 -16.63 8.91 -1.03
N SER A 245 -16.37 7.72 -1.60
CA SER A 245 -15.65 6.65 -0.90
C SER A 245 -14.17 7.00 -0.73
N SER A 246 -13.52 7.52 -1.78
CA SER A 246 -12.09 7.86 -1.74
C SER A 246 -11.76 9.09 -0.89
N GLN A 247 -12.72 10.00 -0.67
CA GLN A 247 -12.57 11.13 0.26
C GLN A 247 -12.37 10.71 1.71
N LYS A 248 -12.81 9.50 2.07
CA LYS A 248 -12.64 8.98 3.42
C LYS A 248 -11.24 8.43 3.63
N LEU A 249 -10.51 8.05 2.57
CA LEU A 249 -9.20 7.43 2.66
C LEU A 249 -8.14 8.39 3.21
N THR A 250 -7.07 7.81 3.75
CA THR A 250 -5.91 8.59 4.18
C THR A 250 -5.27 9.25 2.97
N PHE A 251 -5.00 10.56 3.03
CA PHE A 251 -4.36 11.25 1.92
C PHE A 251 -2.88 10.90 1.87
N ALA A 252 -2.43 10.24 0.80
CA ALA A 252 -1.03 9.98 0.50
C ALA A 252 -0.37 11.29 0.05
N GLY A 253 -0.07 12.18 1.00
CA GLY A 253 0.64 13.41 0.68
C GLY A 253 2.02 13.11 0.07
N LYS A 254 2.19 13.36 -1.22
CA LYS A 254 3.43 13.98 -1.70
C LYS A 254 3.17 15.49 -1.69
N ARG A 255 3.79 16.21 -0.76
CA ARG A 255 3.98 17.66 -0.98
C ARG A 255 4.77 17.80 -2.30
N PRO A 256 4.40 18.78 -3.14
CA PRO A 256 5.11 19.08 -4.38
C PRO A 256 6.61 19.34 -4.13
#